data_AF-A0A1S9RGK1-F1
#
_entry.id   AF-A0A1S9RGK1-F1
#
_cell.length_a   1.000
_cell.length_b   1.000
_cell.length_c   1.000
_cell.angle_alpha   90.00
_cell.angle_beta   90.00
_cell.angle_gamma   90.00
#
_symmetry.space_group_name_H-M   'P 1'
#
loop_
_entity.id
_entity.type
_entity.pdbx_description
1 polymer ?
#
loop_
_entity_poly.entity_id
_entity_poly.type
_entity_poly.pdbx_seq_one_letter_code
_entity_poly.pdbx_strand_id
1 'polypeptide(L)'
;MEKYTRPPAQFPPMSPHRSAVQGTTAEIEEWLREDGHHAWGFVIYRSTYQNQAAWDEFMRRLLANTTEMLEYDAGLDLLDNLVLTVFDNPNQFDNATTAMVRDHFKQWAATMEEGEQGPISIPKHLRIPGSQRYRYCIQVTQEALESALADDCEKKQMGFVYIIQAKWQEYSPYVDGERLEEEQEAIEGCTLEDTPSLVFAAAAAAKSAPVPMLVHLDHAQDYKQIKYVADNLPFNSTRVLRDYCHARGITVEAETGRTEGVENGIMDAGDLEGILTNPENVEKSIEAGVDFLAPSVGNIHGDYGSNRPRLDMDRLHGVFKAMNGRVRLVLHGTNACDASLTQAGIQAGVTKVNVNKLVLDC
;
A
#
# COMPACT_ATOMS: atom_id res chain seq x y z
N MET A 1 -17.40 26.07 -4.42
CA MET A 1 -16.33 26.00 -5.44
C MET A 1 -15.64 27.36 -5.49
N GLU A 2 -14.51 27.49 -6.20
CA GLU A 2 -13.79 28.75 -6.47
C GLU A 2 -12.97 29.37 -5.30
N LYS A 3 -11.91 28.67 -4.86
CA LYS A 3 -10.73 29.35 -4.27
C LYS A 3 -9.37 28.92 -4.85
N TYR A 4 -9.28 27.73 -5.45
CA TYR A 4 -8.02 27.19 -5.99
C TYR A 4 -8.05 26.80 -7.48
N THR A 5 -9.19 26.97 -8.14
CA THR A 5 -9.31 26.80 -9.59
C THR A 5 -8.70 27.99 -10.33
N ARG A 6 -7.47 27.84 -10.84
CA ARG A 6 -7.01 28.66 -11.97
C ARG A 6 -7.89 28.33 -13.19
N PRO A 7 -8.39 29.32 -13.95
CA PRO A 7 -8.98 29.03 -15.24
C PRO A 7 -7.91 28.43 -16.17
N PRO A 8 -8.24 27.46 -17.04
CA PRO A 8 -7.27 26.85 -17.94
C PRO A 8 -6.65 27.92 -18.85
N ALA A 9 -5.31 27.91 -18.93
CA ALA A 9 -4.58 28.80 -19.81
C ALA A 9 -4.90 28.48 -21.28
N GLN A 10 -4.89 29.49 -22.16
CA GLN A 10 -5.06 29.25 -23.59
C GLN A 10 -3.85 28.47 -24.13
N PHE A 11 -4.15 27.32 -24.72
CA PHE A 11 -3.23 26.23 -25.05
C PHE A 11 -1.93 26.64 -25.78
N PRO A 12 -0.76 26.49 -25.15
CA PRO A 12 0.50 26.27 -25.86
C PRO A 12 0.56 24.83 -26.39
N PRO A 13 1.24 24.56 -27.52
CA PRO A 13 1.57 23.19 -27.92
C PRO A 13 2.56 22.55 -26.93
N MET A 14 2.48 21.23 -26.73
CA MET A 14 3.45 20.49 -25.91
C MET A 14 4.89 20.78 -26.35
N SER A 15 5.76 21.06 -25.38
CA SER A 15 7.18 21.31 -25.59
C SER A 15 7.87 20.11 -26.26
N PRO A 16 8.74 20.32 -27.26
CA PRO A 16 9.44 19.21 -27.91
C PRO A 16 10.50 18.60 -26.97
N HIS A 17 10.26 17.35 -26.55
CA HIS A 17 11.17 16.42 -25.87
C HIS A 17 12.28 17.03 -24.99
N ARG A 18 12.08 16.99 -23.67
CA ARG A 18 13.22 16.96 -22.73
C ARG A 18 14.00 15.66 -22.91
N SER A 19 15.33 15.76 -22.87
CA SER A 19 16.21 14.62 -23.06
C SER A 19 16.38 13.79 -21.78
N ALA A 20 15.79 12.59 -21.76
CA ALA A 20 16.30 11.42 -21.06
C ALA A 20 16.79 11.60 -19.59
N VAL A 21 16.06 12.36 -18.78
CA VAL A 21 16.15 12.25 -17.32
C VAL A 21 15.07 11.25 -16.89
N GLN A 22 15.48 10.13 -16.31
CA GLN A 22 14.54 9.20 -15.66
C GLN A 22 14.10 9.84 -14.34
N GLY A 23 12.85 10.30 -14.28
CA GLY A 23 12.26 11.03 -13.15
C GLY A 23 10.75 11.17 -13.32
N THR A 24 10.06 11.59 -12.27
CA THR A 24 8.59 11.55 -12.15
C THR A 24 7.88 12.41 -13.20
N THR A 25 8.53 13.48 -13.65
CA THR A 25 7.99 14.43 -14.65
C THR A 25 7.81 13.80 -16.04
N ALA A 26 8.73 12.94 -16.46
CA ALA A 26 8.65 12.26 -17.76
C ALA A 26 7.50 11.25 -17.81
N GLU A 27 7.22 10.57 -16.69
CA GLU A 27 6.10 9.62 -16.55
C GLU A 27 4.75 10.34 -16.59
N ILE A 28 4.63 11.51 -15.95
CA ILE A 28 3.43 12.36 -16.02
C ILE A 28 3.16 12.83 -17.45
N GLU A 29 4.17 13.33 -18.16
CA GLU A 29 4.05 13.74 -19.57
C GLU A 29 3.66 12.57 -20.50
N GLU A 30 4.17 11.36 -20.23
CA GLU A 30 3.84 10.15 -20.98
C GLU A 30 2.39 9.70 -20.76
N TRP A 31 1.94 9.56 -19.52
CA TRP A 31 0.56 9.13 -19.24
C TRP A 31 -0.48 10.14 -19.73
N LEU A 32 -0.23 11.45 -19.61
CA LEU A 32 -1.12 12.47 -20.16
C LEU A 32 -1.23 12.35 -21.68
N ARG A 33 -0.13 12.07 -22.37
CA ARG A 33 -0.12 11.82 -23.82
C ARG A 33 -0.86 10.53 -24.20
N GLU A 34 -0.70 9.45 -23.44
CA GLU A 34 -1.39 8.17 -23.67
C GLU A 34 -2.90 8.24 -23.44
N ASP A 35 -3.33 9.03 -22.45
CA ASP A 35 -4.74 9.29 -22.19
C ASP A 35 -5.36 10.32 -23.14
N GLY A 36 -4.53 11.12 -23.83
CA GLY A 36 -4.97 12.28 -24.60
C GLY A 36 -5.44 13.45 -23.73
N HIS A 37 -4.92 13.53 -22.50
CA HIS A 37 -5.25 14.53 -21.50
C HIS A 37 -4.20 15.65 -21.48
N HIS A 38 -4.57 16.79 -20.91
CA HIS A 38 -3.67 17.93 -20.70
C HIS A 38 -3.72 18.43 -19.26
N ALA A 39 -4.92 18.56 -18.67
CA ALA A 39 -5.08 18.93 -17.27
C ALA A 39 -4.79 17.73 -16.35
N TRP A 40 -3.98 17.95 -15.31
CA TRP A 40 -3.58 16.91 -14.35
C TRP A 40 -3.70 17.40 -12.90
N GLY A 41 -3.40 16.52 -11.94
CA GLY A 41 -3.52 16.82 -10.51
C GLY A 41 -4.85 16.36 -9.90
N PHE A 42 -5.02 16.63 -8.61
CA PHE A 42 -5.97 15.92 -7.76
C PHE A 42 -7.31 16.65 -7.58
N VAL A 43 -8.34 15.85 -7.31
CA VAL A 43 -9.59 16.30 -6.70
C VAL A 43 -9.47 16.11 -5.20
N ILE A 44 -9.73 17.16 -4.41
CA ILE A 44 -9.52 17.19 -2.96
C ILE A 44 -10.84 17.51 -2.27
N TYR A 45 -11.25 16.67 -1.33
CA TYR A 45 -12.40 16.88 -0.45
C TYR A 45 -11.92 17.36 0.90
N ARG A 46 -12.35 18.56 1.28
CA ARG A 46 -12.18 19.07 2.63
C ARG A 46 -13.27 18.47 3.51
N SER A 47 -12.88 17.62 4.46
CA SER A 47 -13.80 16.98 5.41
C SER A 47 -13.63 17.42 6.86
N THR A 48 -12.83 18.46 7.09
CA THR A 48 -12.81 19.20 8.36
C THR A 48 -12.87 20.71 8.13
N TYR A 49 -13.66 21.38 8.98
CA TYR A 49 -13.88 22.83 8.95
C TYR A 49 -13.52 23.48 10.30
N GLN A 50 -12.92 22.73 11.23
CA GLN A 50 -12.62 23.18 12.60
C GLN A 50 -11.59 24.32 12.66
N ASN A 51 -10.61 24.34 11.75
CA ASN A 51 -9.56 25.35 11.72
C ASN A 51 -9.22 25.77 10.28
N GLN A 52 -9.57 27.00 9.91
CA GLN A 52 -9.29 27.55 8.58
C GLN A 52 -7.80 27.82 8.35
N ALA A 53 -7.07 28.28 9.36
CA ALA A 53 -5.64 28.59 9.22
C ALA A 53 -4.80 27.32 9.00
N ALA A 54 -5.17 26.23 9.69
CA ALA A 54 -4.60 24.90 9.43
C ALA A 54 -4.87 24.45 7.99
N TRP A 55 -6.11 24.56 7.52
CA TRP A 55 -6.48 24.23 6.13
C TRP A 55 -5.69 25.04 5.09
N ASP A 56 -5.57 26.35 5.29
CA ASP A 56 -4.84 27.24 4.39
C ASP A 56 -3.33 26.90 4.36
N GLU A 57 -2.75 26.56 5.51
CA GLU A 57 -1.35 26.11 5.63
C GLU A 57 -1.13 24.73 4.97
N PHE A 58 -2.08 23.80 5.10
CA PHE A 58 -2.02 22.50 4.42
C PHE A 58 -2.01 22.67 2.90
N MET A 59 -2.92 23.48 2.36
CA MET A 59 -2.96 23.79 0.93
C MET A 59 -1.68 24.50 0.46
N ARG A 60 -1.09 25.36 1.31
CA ARG A 60 0.21 26.00 1.03
C ARG A 60 1.35 24.98 0.98
N ARG A 61 1.45 24.07 1.96
CA ARG A 61 2.47 23.01 1.99
C ARG A 61 2.33 22.07 0.79
N LEU A 62 1.12 21.64 0.44
CA LEU A 62 0.85 20.78 -0.72
C LEU A 62 1.34 21.41 -2.03
N LEU A 63 1.00 22.69 -2.26
CA LEU A 63 1.42 23.42 -3.47
C LEU A 63 2.92 23.69 -3.50
N ALA A 64 3.53 24.04 -2.35
CA ALA A 64 4.97 24.24 -2.24
C ALA A 64 5.73 22.93 -2.56
N ASN A 65 5.41 21.83 -1.88
CA ASN A 65 6.06 20.53 -2.09
C ASN A 65 5.90 20.03 -3.54
N THR A 66 4.74 20.25 -4.16
CA THR A 66 4.51 19.91 -5.57
C THR A 66 5.39 20.76 -6.50
N THR A 67 5.53 22.06 -6.20
CA THR A 67 6.40 22.98 -6.96
C THR A 67 7.86 22.60 -6.83
N GLU A 68 8.35 22.34 -5.61
CA GLU A 68 9.74 21.95 -5.33
C GLU A 68 10.11 20.61 -5.98
N MET A 69 9.22 19.62 -5.96
CA MET A 69 9.44 18.33 -6.63
C MET A 69 9.53 18.49 -8.15
N LEU A 70 8.65 19.30 -8.75
CA LEU A 70 8.70 19.60 -10.19
C LEU A 70 9.93 20.45 -10.56
N GLU A 71 10.40 21.34 -9.69
CA GLU A 71 11.64 22.08 -9.89
C GLU A 71 12.86 21.16 -9.91
N TYR A 72 12.92 20.21 -8.96
CA TYR A 72 13.98 19.20 -8.87
C TYR A 72 14.06 18.33 -10.14
N ASP A 73 12.92 17.84 -10.63
CA ASP A 73 12.80 17.03 -11.85
C ASP A 73 12.70 17.88 -13.15
N ALA A 74 13.03 19.19 -13.08
CA ALA A 74 13.02 20.15 -14.19
C ALA A 74 11.68 20.30 -14.95
N GLY A 75 10.55 19.90 -14.35
CA GLY A 75 9.20 19.89 -14.92
C GLY A 75 8.29 21.04 -14.50
N LEU A 76 8.83 22.24 -14.24
CA LEU A 76 8.05 23.40 -13.78
C LEU A 76 6.90 23.83 -14.73
N ASP A 77 7.01 23.55 -16.02
CA ASP A 77 5.96 23.79 -17.02
C ASP A 77 4.74 22.87 -16.86
N LEU A 78 4.87 21.73 -16.15
CA LEU A 78 3.70 20.94 -15.75
C LEU A 78 2.76 21.74 -14.83
N LEU A 79 3.26 22.74 -14.09
CA LEU A 79 2.42 23.63 -13.26
C LEU A 79 1.41 24.45 -14.07
N ASP A 80 1.65 24.67 -15.37
CA ASP A 80 0.71 25.42 -16.23
C ASP A 80 -0.61 24.66 -16.44
N ASN A 81 -0.58 23.33 -16.31
CA ASN A 81 -1.75 22.44 -16.45
C ASN A 81 -2.11 21.70 -15.15
N LEU A 82 -1.50 22.07 -14.01
CA LEU A 82 -1.85 21.52 -12.70
C LEU A 82 -3.18 22.13 -12.22
N VAL A 83 -4.19 21.29 -12.05
CA VAL A 83 -5.53 21.67 -11.58
C VAL A 83 -5.84 20.97 -10.26
N LEU A 84 -5.93 21.72 -9.16
CA LEU A 84 -6.44 21.21 -7.88
C LEU A 84 -7.92 21.56 -7.71
N THR A 85 -8.80 20.58 -7.89
CA THR A 85 -10.25 20.77 -7.73
C THR A 85 -10.65 20.53 -6.28
N VAL A 86 -10.87 21.59 -5.52
CA VAL A 86 -11.20 21.51 -4.09
C VAL A 86 -12.71 21.59 -3.86
N PHE A 87 -13.26 20.53 -3.26
CA PHE A 87 -14.61 20.47 -2.69
C PHE A 87 -14.59 21.00 -1.25
N ASP A 88 -14.86 22.30 -1.13
CA ASP A 88 -14.94 23.09 0.11
C ASP A 88 -16.42 23.51 0.30
N ASN A 89 -17.19 22.68 1.02
CA ASN A 89 -18.61 22.90 1.33
C ASN A 89 -18.97 22.20 2.66
N PRO A 90 -19.02 22.90 3.80
CA PRO A 90 -19.23 22.28 5.12
C PRO A 90 -20.59 21.57 5.21
N ASN A 91 -21.63 22.11 4.58
CA ASN A 91 -22.98 21.53 4.60
C ASN A 91 -23.09 20.15 3.91
N GLN A 92 -22.05 19.73 3.19
CA GLN A 92 -22.02 18.51 2.39
C GLN A 92 -20.86 17.57 2.77
N PHE A 93 -19.73 18.13 3.21
CA PHE A 93 -18.49 17.37 3.40
C PHE A 93 -17.90 17.41 4.81
N ASP A 94 -18.39 18.26 5.73
CA ASP A 94 -17.90 18.27 7.12
C ASP A 94 -18.18 16.93 7.81
N ASN A 95 -17.12 16.26 8.27
CA ASN A 95 -17.15 14.89 8.81
C ASN A 95 -17.78 13.84 7.86
N ALA A 96 -17.76 14.08 6.54
CA ALA A 96 -18.25 13.09 5.57
C ALA A 96 -17.42 11.81 5.61
N THR A 97 -18.08 10.66 5.41
CA THR A 97 -17.40 9.37 5.34
C THR A 97 -16.71 9.16 4.00
N THR A 98 -15.72 8.28 3.96
CA THR A 98 -15.04 7.82 2.75
C THR A 98 -16.03 7.36 1.67
N ALA A 99 -17.12 6.69 2.06
CA ALA A 99 -18.20 6.27 1.16
C ALA A 99 -18.96 7.44 0.54
N MET A 100 -19.36 8.45 1.33
CA MET A 100 -20.03 9.66 0.83
C MET A 100 -19.15 10.43 -0.16
N VAL A 101 -17.86 10.57 0.16
CA VAL A 101 -16.89 11.22 -0.74
C VAL A 101 -16.70 10.41 -2.02
N ARG A 102 -16.55 9.08 -1.92
CA ARG A 102 -16.41 8.18 -3.07
C ARG A 102 -17.60 8.26 -4.02
N ASP A 103 -18.82 8.24 -3.51
CA ASP A 103 -20.02 8.26 -4.34
C ASP A 103 -20.27 9.62 -5.01
N HIS A 104 -19.93 10.72 -4.33
CA HIS A 104 -19.91 12.04 -4.96
C HIS A 104 -18.82 12.12 -6.06
N PHE A 105 -17.63 11.58 -5.79
CA PHE A 105 -16.52 11.58 -6.74
C PHE A 105 -16.79 10.72 -7.98
N LYS A 106 -17.44 9.55 -7.84
CA LYS A 106 -17.94 8.73 -8.96
C LYS A 106 -18.79 9.57 -9.94
N GLN A 107 -19.75 10.33 -9.41
CA GLN A 107 -20.68 11.15 -10.19
C GLN A 107 -19.97 12.32 -10.88
N TRP A 108 -19.03 12.97 -10.18
CA TRP A 108 -18.19 14.03 -10.73
C TRP A 108 -17.29 13.51 -11.87
N ALA A 109 -16.55 12.42 -11.63
CA ALA A 109 -15.61 11.87 -12.59
C ALA A 109 -16.30 11.38 -13.88
N ALA A 110 -17.51 10.84 -13.77
CA ALA A 110 -18.31 10.39 -14.91
C ALA A 110 -18.74 11.52 -15.87
N THR A 111 -18.75 12.79 -15.41
CA THR A 111 -19.25 13.94 -16.18
C THR A 111 -18.17 14.97 -16.53
N MET A 112 -17.12 15.08 -15.71
CA MET A 112 -16.15 16.17 -15.82
C MET A 112 -14.93 15.86 -16.68
N GLU A 113 -14.65 14.59 -17.00
CA GLU A 113 -13.53 14.19 -17.86
C GLU A 113 -13.60 14.85 -19.25
N GLU A 114 -14.74 14.77 -19.93
CA GLU A 114 -14.94 15.41 -21.24
C GLU A 114 -15.06 16.94 -21.16
N GLY A 115 -15.48 17.46 -20.00
CA GLY A 115 -15.60 18.91 -19.75
C GLY A 115 -14.25 19.59 -19.47
N GLU A 116 -13.35 18.92 -18.75
CA GLU A 116 -12.01 19.42 -18.43
C GLU A 116 -11.00 19.12 -19.55
N GLN A 117 -11.05 17.92 -20.15
CA GLN A 117 -10.07 17.50 -21.17
C GLN A 117 -10.50 17.85 -22.60
N GLY A 118 -11.78 18.14 -22.82
CA GLY A 118 -12.35 18.39 -24.14
C GLY A 118 -12.57 17.11 -24.97
N PRO A 119 -12.67 17.21 -26.31
CA PRO A 119 -12.90 16.05 -27.17
C PRO A 119 -11.67 15.14 -27.26
N ILE A 120 -11.65 14.06 -26.47
CA ILE A 120 -10.55 13.09 -26.47
C ILE A 120 -10.73 12.09 -27.63
N SER A 121 -9.74 12.01 -28.51
CA SER A 121 -9.75 11.15 -29.70
C SER A 121 -9.53 9.65 -29.42
N ILE A 122 -8.95 9.32 -28.26
CA ILE A 122 -8.65 7.94 -27.85
C ILE A 122 -9.86 7.34 -27.10
N PRO A 123 -10.41 6.19 -27.53
CA PRO A 123 -11.51 5.53 -26.81
C PRO A 123 -11.13 5.13 -25.38
N LYS A 124 -12.02 5.36 -24.39
CA LYS A 124 -11.76 5.10 -22.96
C LYS A 124 -11.25 3.68 -22.62
N HIS A 125 -11.61 2.67 -23.42
CA HIS A 125 -11.19 1.28 -23.20
C HIS A 125 -9.78 0.95 -23.74
N LEU A 126 -9.13 1.89 -24.45
CA LEU A 126 -7.76 1.78 -24.95
C LEU A 126 -6.77 2.66 -24.18
N ARG A 127 -7.27 3.43 -23.20
CA ARG A 127 -6.46 4.25 -22.31
C ARG A 127 -6.03 3.42 -21.11
N ILE A 128 -4.76 3.05 -21.06
CA ILE A 128 -4.13 2.32 -19.97
C ILE A 128 -2.87 3.13 -19.63
N PRO A 129 -2.72 3.64 -18.39
CA PRO A 129 -3.49 3.32 -17.19
C PRO A 129 -4.81 4.09 -17.01
N GLY A 130 -5.09 5.15 -17.77
CA GLY A 130 -6.26 6.00 -17.55
C GLY A 130 -6.06 6.98 -16.39
N SER A 131 -6.33 8.26 -16.64
CA SER A 131 -5.84 9.34 -15.79
C SER A 131 -6.28 9.27 -14.33
N GLN A 132 -5.29 9.36 -13.44
CA GLN A 132 -5.40 9.26 -11.99
C GLN A 132 -6.40 10.28 -11.43
N ARG A 133 -6.50 11.46 -12.05
CA ARG A 133 -7.44 12.54 -11.70
C ARG A 133 -8.92 12.11 -11.65
N TYR A 134 -9.31 11.16 -12.49
CA TYR A 134 -10.68 10.63 -12.56
C TYR A 134 -10.82 9.23 -11.92
N ARG A 135 -9.70 8.63 -11.51
CA ARG A 135 -9.64 7.35 -10.79
C ARG A 135 -9.58 7.53 -9.27
N TYR A 136 -8.92 8.57 -8.77
CA TYR A 136 -8.68 8.79 -7.34
C TYR A 136 -8.96 10.23 -6.92
N CYS A 137 -9.49 10.41 -5.72
CA CYS A 137 -9.57 11.71 -5.05
C CYS A 137 -8.92 11.64 -3.66
N ILE A 138 -8.52 12.79 -3.14
CA ILE A 138 -7.95 12.93 -1.81
C ILE A 138 -9.07 13.37 -0.86
N GLN A 139 -9.20 12.74 0.30
CA GLN A 139 -10.00 13.26 1.41
C GLN A 139 -9.10 13.70 2.55
N VAL A 140 -9.37 14.91 3.06
CA VAL A 140 -8.65 15.49 4.20
C VAL A 140 -9.61 15.59 5.38
N THR A 141 -9.52 14.61 6.28
CA THR A 141 -10.21 14.56 7.57
C THR A 141 -9.48 15.45 8.60
N GLN A 142 -10.00 15.56 9.82
CA GLN A 142 -9.31 16.27 10.91
C GLN A 142 -7.95 15.65 11.21
N GLU A 143 -7.90 14.33 11.34
CA GLU A 143 -6.69 13.56 11.62
C GLU A 143 -5.64 13.70 10.51
N ALA A 144 -6.04 13.58 9.25
CA ALA A 144 -5.17 13.82 8.10
C ALA A 144 -4.59 15.24 8.12
N LEU A 145 -5.43 16.26 8.38
CA LEU A 145 -5.01 17.65 8.47
C LEU A 145 -4.00 17.88 9.60
N GLU A 146 -4.23 17.30 10.78
CA GLU A 146 -3.30 17.39 11.92
C GLU A 146 -1.97 16.71 11.61
N SER A 147 -2.00 15.50 11.02
CA SER A 147 -0.79 14.75 10.66
C SER A 147 0.09 15.50 9.64
N ALA A 148 -0.51 16.16 8.66
CA ALA A 148 0.19 16.91 7.60
C ALA A 148 0.78 18.25 8.07
N LEU A 149 0.42 18.70 9.28
CA LEU A 149 0.83 19.96 9.88
C LEU A 149 1.71 19.80 11.12
N ALA A 150 1.93 18.57 11.58
CA ALA A 150 2.84 18.28 12.68
C ALA A 150 4.30 18.62 12.27
N ASP A 151 4.89 19.62 12.92
CA ASP A 151 6.30 20.01 12.74
C ASP A 151 7.25 19.24 13.68
N ASP A 152 6.83 18.05 14.13
CA ASP A 152 7.40 17.37 15.29
C ASP A 152 8.68 16.59 14.93
N CYS A 153 9.82 17.30 14.92
CA CYS A 153 11.13 16.75 14.57
C CYS A 153 11.60 15.59 15.48
N GLU A 154 10.94 15.35 16.62
CA GLU A 154 11.20 14.22 17.53
C GLU A 154 10.43 12.94 17.13
N LYS A 155 9.29 13.06 16.43
CA LYS A 155 8.52 11.93 15.91
C LYS A 155 8.67 11.82 14.41
N LYS A 156 9.30 10.76 13.92
CA LYS A 156 9.45 10.47 12.46
C LYS A 156 8.14 10.03 11.78
N GLN A 157 6.98 10.52 12.23
CA GLN A 157 5.70 10.29 11.58
C GLN A 157 5.62 11.18 10.33
N MET A 158 5.36 10.55 9.18
CA MET A 158 5.08 11.27 7.94
C MET A 158 3.58 11.60 7.91
N GLY A 159 3.24 12.86 7.64
CA GLY A 159 1.84 13.27 7.48
C GLY A 159 1.16 12.55 6.31
N PHE A 160 -0.14 12.28 6.46
CA PHE A 160 -0.91 11.47 5.51
C PHE A 160 -2.24 12.13 5.10
N VAL A 161 -2.83 11.59 4.04
CA VAL A 161 -4.18 11.91 3.55
C VAL A 161 -4.84 10.62 3.05
N TYR A 162 -6.17 10.58 3.02
CA TYR A 162 -6.91 9.43 2.48
C TYR A 162 -6.98 9.54 0.96
N ILE A 163 -6.57 8.48 0.25
CA ILE A 163 -6.70 8.39 -1.22
C ILE A 163 -7.83 7.42 -1.53
N ILE A 164 -8.88 7.92 -2.17
CA ILE A 164 -10.13 7.19 -2.39
C ILE A 164 -10.26 6.85 -3.87
N GLN A 165 -10.21 5.55 -4.18
CA GLN A 165 -10.47 5.05 -5.53
C GLN A 165 -11.97 5.15 -5.88
N ALA A 166 -12.28 5.77 -7.02
CA ALA A 166 -13.65 5.97 -7.50
C ALA A 166 -14.39 4.65 -7.76
N LYS A 167 -13.74 3.65 -8.36
CA LYS A 167 -14.42 2.43 -8.79
C LYS A 167 -14.64 1.41 -7.66
N TRP A 168 -14.07 1.64 -6.48
CA TRP A 168 -14.26 0.76 -5.33
C TRP A 168 -15.73 0.71 -4.91
N GLN A 169 -16.18 -0.50 -4.60
CA GLN A 169 -17.44 -0.80 -3.95
C GLN A 169 -17.12 -1.59 -2.69
N GLU A 170 -17.87 -1.34 -1.63
CA GLU A 170 -17.79 -2.13 -0.41
C GLU A 170 -18.20 -3.56 -0.77
N TYR A 171 -17.35 -4.53 -0.42
CA TYR A 171 -17.53 -5.91 -0.85
C TYR A 171 -18.75 -6.51 -0.14
N SER A 172 -19.85 -6.67 -0.88
CA SER A 172 -20.93 -7.56 -0.47
C SER A 172 -20.54 -8.99 -0.85
N PRO A 173 -20.27 -9.90 0.11
CA PRO A 173 -20.07 -11.30 -0.22
C PRO A 173 -21.34 -11.98 -0.76
N TYR A 174 -22.46 -11.26 -0.88
CA TYR A 174 -23.75 -11.78 -1.35
C TYR A 174 -24.27 -11.02 -2.57
N VAL A 175 -24.70 -11.77 -3.59
CA VAL A 175 -25.51 -11.28 -4.72
C VAL A 175 -26.75 -12.16 -4.81
N ASP A 176 -27.94 -11.55 -4.88
CA ASP A 176 -29.25 -12.23 -4.89
C ASP A 176 -29.47 -13.28 -3.78
N GLY A 177 -28.74 -13.17 -2.66
CA GLY A 177 -28.83 -14.07 -1.51
C GLY A 177 -27.89 -15.27 -1.55
N GLU A 178 -27.13 -15.47 -2.63
CA GLU A 178 -26.07 -16.48 -2.71
C GLU A 178 -24.70 -15.85 -2.42
N ARG A 179 -23.83 -16.59 -1.73
CA ARG A 179 -22.48 -16.14 -1.38
C ARG A 179 -21.57 -16.31 -2.60
N LEU A 180 -20.90 -15.25 -3.03
CA LEU A 180 -19.88 -15.32 -4.08
C LEU A 180 -18.68 -16.14 -3.60
N GLU A 181 -18.12 -16.96 -4.48
CA GLU A 181 -16.84 -17.64 -4.22
C GLU A 181 -15.71 -16.60 -4.12
N GLU A 182 -14.74 -16.90 -3.24
CA GLU A 182 -13.78 -15.96 -2.64
C GLU A 182 -13.02 -15.06 -3.65
N GLU A 183 -13.40 -13.78 -3.72
CA GLU A 183 -12.51 -12.70 -4.19
C GLU A 183 -12.04 -11.84 -3.01
N GLN A 184 -10.78 -11.40 -3.06
CA GLN A 184 -10.09 -10.71 -1.96
C GLN A 184 -10.60 -9.28 -1.76
N GLU A 185 -10.71 -8.87 -0.49
CA GLU A 185 -11.07 -7.50 -0.12
C GLU A 185 -9.87 -6.55 -0.26
N ALA A 186 -10.04 -5.47 -1.04
CA ALA A 186 -9.03 -4.44 -1.21
C ALA A 186 -9.12 -3.39 -0.09
N ILE A 187 -8.03 -3.12 0.63
CA ILE A 187 -7.96 -2.08 1.68
C ILE A 187 -8.24 -0.72 1.04
N GLU A 188 -9.44 -0.19 1.31
CA GLU A 188 -10.01 1.09 0.80
C GLU A 188 -10.01 1.31 -0.74
N GLY A 189 -9.53 0.33 -1.51
CA GLY A 189 -9.38 0.38 -2.96
C GLY A 189 -7.95 0.54 -3.48
N CYS A 190 -6.94 0.39 -2.62
CA CYS A 190 -5.57 0.17 -3.05
C CYS A 190 -5.41 -1.26 -3.58
N THR A 191 -4.89 -1.39 -4.80
CA THR A 191 -4.67 -2.66 -5.50
C THR A 191 -3.19 -2.88 -5.79
N LEU A 192 -2.86 -4.05 -6.34
CA LEU A 192 -1.47 -4.41 -6.63
C LEU A 192 -0.82 -3.57 -7.75
N GLU A 193 -1.63 -2.91 -8.59
CA GLU A 193 -1.16 -1.94 -9.59
C GLU A 193 -0.70 -0.62 -8.96
N ASP A 194 -1.19 -0.29 -7.76
CA ASP A 194 -0.86 0.93 -7.01
C ASP A 194 0.41 0.77 -6.15
N THR A 195 0.89 -0.46 -5.96
CA THR A 195 2.02 -0.81 -5.08
C THR A 195 3.45 -0.50 -5.59
N PRO A 196 3.75 -0.29 -6.90
CA PRO A 196 5.12 -0.06 -7.36
C PRO A 196 5.84 1.08 -6.63
N SER A 197 5.16 2.21 -6.41
CA SER A 197 5.72 3.40 -5.75
C SER A 197 6.17 3.11 -4.31
N LEU A 198 5.39 2.34 -3.54
CA LEU A 198 5.71 1.93 -2.17
C LEU A 198 6.91 0.98 -2.14
N VAL A 199 6.97 0.02 -3.06
CA VAL A 199 8.12 -0.91 -3.18
C VAL A 199 9.38 -0.16 -3.60
N PHE A 200 9.29 0.78 -4.55
CA PHE A 200 10.41 1.64 -4.95
C PHE A 200 10.87 2.55 -3.80
N ALA A 201 9.96 3.16 -3.06
CA ALA A 201 10.29 4.00 -1.90
C ALA A 201 10.98 3.19 -0.79
N ALA A 202 10.44 2.02 -0.44
CA ALA A 202 11.04 1.11 0.54
C ALA A 202 12.43 0.61 0.09
N ALA A 203 12.60 0.28 -1.19
CA ALA A 203 13.88 -0.15 -1.76
C ALA A 203 14.91 0.98 -1.80
N ALA A 204 14.50 2.21 -2.15
CA ALA A 204 15.35 3.38 -2.13
C ALA A 204 15.80 3.72 -0.69
N ALA A 205 14.86 3.71 0.26
CA ALA A 205 15.14 3.90 1.69
C ALA A 205 16.15 2.86 2.20
N ALA A 206 15.88 1.57 1.97
CA ALA A 206 16.77 0.47 2.38
C ALA A 206 18.17 0.56 1.74
N LYS A 207 18.26 0.96 0.47
CA LYS A 207 19.54 1.16 -0.24
C LYS A 207 20.33 2.37 0.26
N SER A 208 19.64 3.40 0.74
CA SER A 208 20.25 4.63 1.27
C SER A 208 20.65 4.54 2.75
N ALA A 209 20.21 3.51 3.45
CA ALA A 209 20.39 3.35 4.89
C ALA A 209 21.87 3.15 5.29
N PRO A 210 22.33 3.73 6.41
CA PRO A 210 23.69 3.53 6.93
C PRO A 210 23.89 2.16 7.61
N VAL A 211 22.84 1.34 7.67
CA VAL A 211 22.82 -0.01 8.26
C VAL A 211 22.17 -0.98 7.28
N PRO A 212 22.48 -2.29 7.31
CA PRO A 212 21.85 -3.27 6.43
C PRO A 212 20.33 -3.29 6.62
N MET A 213 19.60 -2.92 5.57
CA MET A 213 18.14 -2.98 5.50
C MET A 213 17.73 -3.81 4.28
N LEU A 214 16.61 -4.51 4.41
CA LEU A 214 16.01 -5.31 3.34
C LEU A 214 14.52 -4.97 3.24
N VAL A 215 13.97 -5.11 2.03
CA VAL A 215 12.52 -5.03 1.80
C VAL A 215 12.00 -6.47 1.77
N HIS A 216 10.96 -6.73 2.56
CA HIS A 216 10.32 -8.03 2.66
C HIS A 216 8.83 -7.85 2.35
N LEU A 217 8.32 -8.60 1.38
CA LEU A 217 6.88 -8.68 1.11
C LEU A 217 6.31 -9.74 2.07
N ASP A 218 5.64 -9.28 3.11
CA ASP A 218 5.08 -10.15 4.15
C ASP A 218 3.73 -10.76 3.70
N HIS A 219 3.42 -11.95 4.21
CA HIS A 219 2.17 -12.71 3.94
C HIS A 219 1.61 -12.63 2.50
N ALA A 220 2.47 -12.80 1.49
CA ALA A 220 2.04 -12.92 0.10
C ALA A 220 1.27 -14.23 -0.12
N GLN A 221 -0.05 -14.19 0.09
CA GLN A 221 -0.92 -15.39 0.14
C GLN A 221 -1.48 -15.80 -1.23
N ASP A 222 -1.60 -14.88 -2.19
CA ASP A 222 -2.07 -15.19 -3.54
C ASP A 222 -0.91 -15.43 -4.51
N TYR A 223 -0.99 -16.57 -5.22
CA TYR A 223 -0.14 -16.85 -6.37
C TYR A 223 -0.17 -15.70 -7.38
N LYS A 224 -1.31 -15.08 -7.73
CA LYS A 224 -1.32 -13.95 -8.67
C LYS A 224 -0.62 -12.71 -8.13
N GLN A 225 -0.62 -12.46 -6.82
CA GLN A 225 0.12 -11.33 -6.24
C GLN A 225 1.63 -11.53 -6.36
N ILE A 226 2.11 -12.68 -5.89
CA ILE A 226 3.50 -13.12 -6.05
C ILE A 226 3.88 -13.12 -7.53
N LYS A 227 3.00 -13.69 -8.37
CA LYS A 227 3.19 -13.86 -9.80
C LYS A 227 3.13 -12.52 -10.54
N TYR A 228 2.39 -11.49 -10.11
CA TYR A 228 2.41 -10.16 -10.74
C TYR A 228 3.73 -9.42 -10.47
N VAL A 229 4.19 -9.44 -9.21
CA VAL A 229 5.53 -8.92 -8.86
C VAL A 229 6.63 -9.69 -9.60
N ALA A 230 6.44 -11.00 -9.77
CA ALA A 230 7.33 -11.85 -10.55
C ALA A 230 7.20 -11.66 -12.07
N ASP A 231 6.00 -11.45 -12.63
CA ASP A 231 5.62 -11.68 -14.06
C ASP A 231 6.30 -10.74 -15.05
N ASN A 232 7.03 -9.76 -14.53
CA ASN A 232 8.30 -9.36 -15.10
C ASN A 232 9.32 -10.54 -15.08
N LEU A 233 8.94 -11.71 -15.65
CA LEU A 233 9.53 -13.08 -15.74
C LEU A 233 8.68 -14.23 -15.07
N PRO A 234 8.76 -15.53 -15.47
CA PRO A 234 7.66 -16.49 -15.19
C PRO A 234 7.93 -17.73 -14.27
N PHE A 235 6.83 -18.42 -13.86
CA PHE A 235 6.61 -19.81 -13.35
C PHE A 235 6.25 -20.10 -11.85
N ASN A 236 5.70 -21.31 -11.59
CA ASN A 236 4.91 -21.77 -10.41
C ASN A 236 5.26 -23.22 -9.95
N SER A 237 5.15 -23.68 -8.68
CA SER A 237 4.70 -23.10 -7.39
C SER A 237 5.86 -23.01 -6.37
N THR A 238 5.70 -23.09 -5.03
CA THR A 238 6.71 -22.72 -3.98
C THR A 238 8.16 -23.10 -4.28
N ARG A 239 8.43 -24.33 -4.73
CA ARG A 239 9.78 -24.76 -5.16
C ARG A 239 10.35 -23.89 -6.27
N VAL A 240 9.53 -23.53 -7.25
CA VAL A 240 9.90 -22.73 -8.43
C VAL A 240 9.59 -21.23 -8.24
N LEU A 241 8.78 -20.83 -7.25
CA LEU A 241 8.82 -19.48 -6.70
C LEU A 241 10.18 -19.22 -6.05
N ARG A 242 10.67 -20.18 -5.27
CA ARG A 242 12.04 -20.17 -4.74
C ARG A 242 13.07 -20.27 -5.88
N ASP A 243 12.85 -21.16 -6.85
CA ASP A 243 13.45 -21.18 -8.20
C ASP A 243 13.66 -19.76 -8.76
N TYR A 244 12.55 -19.03 -8.86
CA TYR A 244 12.41 -17.71 -9.44
C TYR A 244 13.11 -16.63 -8.60
N CYS A 245 12.86 -16.58 -7.30
CA CYS A 245 13.45 -15.59 -6.40
C CYS A 245 14.98 -15.78 -6.29
N HIS A 246 15.45 -17.02 -6.11
CA HIS A 246 16.88 -17.33 -6.03
C HIS A 246 17.62 -16.96 -7.33
N ALA A 247 17.02 -17.17 -8.50
CA ALA A 247 17.59 -16.73 -9.78
C ALA A 247 17.74 -15.19 -9.91
N ARG A 248 17.15 -14.41 -9.00
CA ARG A 248 17.27 -12.93 -8.90
C ARG A 248 18.02 -12.47 -7.64
N GLY A 249 18.56 -13.40 -6.84
CA GLY A 249 19.20 -13.09 -5.57
C GLY A 249 18.23 -12.68 -4.45
N ILE A 250 16.93 -13.00 -4.59
CA ILE A 250 15.87 -12.72 -3.61
C ILE A 250 15.70 -13.96 -2.74
N THR A 251 15.74 -13.80 -1.41
CA THR A 251 15.47 -14.90 -0.46
C THR A 251 13.98 -15.10 -0.21
N VAL A 252 13.57 -16.33 0.08
CA VAL A 252 12.17 -16.72 0.29
C VAL A 252 11.92 -17.17 1.72
N GLU A 253 10.81 -16.69 2.29
CA GLU A 253 10.23 -17.17 3.53
C GLU A 253 9.01 -18.04 3.23
N ALA A 254 8.79 -19.07 4.03
CA ALA A 254 7.54 -19.83 4.00
C ALA A 254 7.00 -20.03 5.42
N GLU A 255 5.69 -19.82 5.56
CA GLU A 255 4.94 -20.25 6.74
C GLU A 255 4.70 -21.76 6.68
N THR A 256 4.81 -22.44 7.82
CA THR A 256 4.56 -23.88 7.95
C THR A 256 3.51 -24.14 9.02
N GLY A 257 2.45 -24.86 8.64
CA GLY A 257 1.25 -24.95 9.44
C GLY A 257 0.21 -23.92 8.99
N ARG A 258 -0.61 -23.45 9.93
CA ARG A 258 -1.53 -22.32 9.77
C ARG A 258 -1.54 -21.54 11.08
N THR A 259 -1.15 -20.28 11.04
CA THR A 259 -1.32 -19.32 12.13
C THR A 259 -2.76 -18.81 12.09
N GLU A 260 -3.44 -18.73 13.24
CA GLU A 260 -4.82 -18.20 13.32
C GLU A 260 -4.81 -16.66 13.40
N GLY A 261 -5.96 -16.02 13.21
CA GLY A 261 -6.16 -14.59 13.46
C GLY A 261 -6.09 -13.70 12.21
N VAL A 262 -6.33 -12.39 12.42
CA VAL A 262 -6.52 -11.40 11.35
C VAL A 262 -5.70 -10.14 11.65
N GLU A 263 -5.03 -9.59 10.64
CA GLU A 263 -4.36 -8.29 10.71
C GLU A 263 -4.66 -7.47 9.45
N ASN A 264 -4.50 -6.14 9.56
CA ASN A 264 -4.56 -5.26 8.39
C ASN A 264 -3.49 -5.69 7.38
N GLY A 265 -3.92 -6.25 6.24
CA GLY A 265 -3.05 -6.78 5.17
C GLY A 265 -2.88 -8.30 5.15
N ILE A 266 -3.48 -9.05 6.09
CA ILE A 266 -3.46 -10.53 6.11
C ILE A 266 -4.90 -11.04 6.01
N MET A 267 -5.17 -11.98 5.09
CA MET A 267 -6.53 -12.54 4.96
C MET A 267 -6.94 -13.32 6.21
N ASP A 268 -8.23 -13.21 6.56
CA ASP A 268 -8.84 -14.06 7.58
C ASP A 268 -8.81 -15.53 7.16
N ALA A 269 -8.44 -16.41 8.09
CA ALA A 269 -8.50 -17.86 7.91
C ALA A 269 -9.94 -18.40 7.96
N GLY A 270 -10.91 -17.61 8.45
CA GLY A 270 -12.31 -18.00 8.59
C GLY A 270 -12.49 -19.11 9.63
N ASP A 271 -13.39 -20.07 9.37
CA ASP A 271 -13.65 -21.22 10.25
C ASP A 271 -12.51 -22.28 10.27
N LEU A 272 -11.35 -22.00 9.66
CA LEU A 272 -10.25 -22.95 9.54
C LEU A 272 -9.36 -22.97 10.80
N GLU A 273 -9.49 -24.04 11.60
CA GLU A 273 -8.63 -24.29 12.77
C GLU A 273 -7.12 -24.14 12.45
N GLY A 274 -6.39 -23.57 13.40
CA GLY A 274 -4.94 -23.41 13.39
C GLY A 274 -4.21 -24.74 13.37
N ILE A 275 -3.21 -24.85 12.50
CA ILE A 275 -2.42 -26.07 12.33
C ILE A 275 -1.02 -25.82 12.83
N LEU A 276 -0.71 -26.31 14.02
CA LEU A 276 0.64 -26.22 14.59
C LEU A 276 1.66 -26.96 13.72
N THR A 277 2.86 -26.39 13.61
CA THR A 277 3.97 -26.96 12.85
C THR A 277 4.37 -28.32 13.40
N ASN A 278 4.66 -29.27 12.50
CA ASN A 278 5.26 -30.56 12.82
C ASN A 278 6.62 -30.72 12.11
N PRO A 279 7.49 -31.66 12.55
CA PRO A 279 8.81 -31.84 11.95
C PRO A 279 8.79 -32.24 10.45
N GLU A 280 7.75 -32.91 9.97
CA GLU A 280 7.64 -33.26 8.54
C GLU A 280 7.41 -32.03 7.67
N ASN A 281 6.64 -31.05 8.15
CA ASN A 281 6.43 -29.78 7.46
C ASN A 281 7.74 -28.97 7.37
N VAL A 282 8.60 -29.06 8.41
CA VAL A 282 9.94 -28.45 8.40
C VAL A 282 10.82 -29.07 7.31
N GLU A 283 10.89 -30.40 7.23
CA GLU A 283 11.72 -31.05 6.21
C GLU A 283 11.20 -30.76 4.80
N LYS A 284 9.88 -30.81 4.55
CA LYS A 284 9.28 -30.44 3.26
C LYS A 284 9.65 -29.02 2.80
N SER A 285 9.71 -28.06 3.71
CA SER A 285 10.10 -26.68 3.41
C SER A 285 11.60 -26.53 3.11
N ILE A 286 12.45 -27.26 3.84
CA ILE A 286 13.89 -27.30 3.59
C ILE A 286 14.19 -27.99 2.26
N GLU A 287 13.53 -29.11 1.98
CA GLU A 287 13.58 -29.77 0.68
C GLU A 287 13.11 -28.82 -0.43
N ALA A 288 12.07 -28.02 -0.20
CA ALA A 288 11.58 -27.00 -1.13
C ALA A 288 12.55 -25.83 -1.36
N GLY A 289 13.56 -25.69 -0.49
CA GLY A 289 14.72 -24.80 -0.64
C GLY A 289 14.51 -23.38 -0.12
N VAL A 290 13.52 -23.14 0.75
CA VAL A 290 13.28 -21.80 1.34
C VAL A 290 14.46 -21.37 2.21
N ASP A 291 14.65 -20.06 2.42
CA ASP A 291 15.74 -19.53 3.24
C ASP A 291 15.31 -19.27 4.69
N PHE A 292 14.05 -18.87 4.86
CA PHE A 292 13.41 -18.55 6.13
C PHE A 292 12.15 -19.41 6.34
N LEU A 293 11.89 -19.80 7.59
CA LEU A 293 10.75 -20.61 7.98
C LEU A 293 10.04 -19.99 9.19
N ALA A 294 8.76 -19.71 9.03
CA ALA A 294 7.86 -19.23 10.08
C ALA A 294 6.95 -20.39 10.55
N PRO A 295 7.11 -20.92 11.77
CA PRO A 295 6.27 -21.99 12.25
C PRO A 295 5.08 -21.47 13.06
N SER A 296 3.89 -21.99 12.79
CA SER A 296 2.76 -21.91 13.73
C SER A 296 3.11 -22.70 15.00
N VAL A 297 3.30 -21.99 16.12
CA VAL A 297 3.65 -22.53 17.45
C VAL A 297 2.70 -22.00 18.54
N GLY A 298 1.46 -21.64 18.21
CA GLY A 298 0.51 -21.02 19.14
C GLY A 298 0.62 -19.50 19.24
N ASN A 299 1.42 -18.89 18.36
CA ASN A 299 1.25 -17.50 17.93
C ASN A 299 -0.06 -17.36 17.12
N ILE A 300 -0.65 -16.18 17.14
CA ILE A 300 -1.75 -15.76 16.26
C ILE A 300 -1.46 -14.36 15.69
N HIS A 301 -2.04 -14.05 14.54
CA HIS A 301 -2.09 -12.70 14.00
C HIS A 301 -3.15 -11.86 14.73
N GLY A 302 -2.85 -10.58 14.89
CA GLY A 302 -3.81 -9.60 15.38
C GLY A 302 -3.79 -9.44 16.89
N ASP A 303 -4.98 -9.41 17.48
CA ASP A 303 -5.19 -9.15 18.89
C ASP A 303 -5.46 -10.45 19.66
N TYR A 304 -4.73 -10.66 20.76
CA TYR A 304 -4.92 -11.80 21.66
C TYR A 304 -6.11 -11.56 22.63
N GLY A 305 -6.69 -10.36 22.63
CA GLY A 305 -7.82 -9.99 23.47
C GLY A 305 -7.46 -10.00 24.95
N SER A 306 -8.25 -10.72 25.75
CA SER A 306 -7.95 -10.93 27.18
C SER A 306 -6.92 -12.04 27.44
N ASN A 307 -6.52 -12.79 26.40
CA ASN A 307 -5.48 -13.82 26.52
C ASN A 307 -4.09 -13.20 26.39
N ARG A 308 -3.09 -13.86 27.00
CA ARG A 308 -1.67 -13.59 26.69
C ARG A 308 -1.19 -14.58 25.63
N PRO A 309 -0.24 -14.19 24.76
CA PRO A 309 0.41 -15.14 23.86
C PRO A 309 1.02 -16.32 24.60
N ARG A 310 0.87 -17.52 24.04
CA ARG A 310 1.40 -18.76 24.59
C ARG A 310 2.08 -19.55 23.49
N LEU A 311 3.36 -19.27 23.29
CA LEU A 311 4.20 -20.04 22.37
C LEU A 311 4.47 -21.42 22.97
N ASP A 312 4.23 -22.46 22.18
CA ASP A 312 4.65 -23.84 22.41
C ASP A 312 6.18 -23.91 22.25
N MET A 313 6.89 -23.57 23.34
CA MET A 313 8.35 -23.48 23.34
C MET A 313 9.01 -24.83 23.06
N ASP A 314 8.41 -25.95 23.47
CA ASP A 314 8.94 -27.29 23.18
C ASP A 314 8.87 -27.59 21.68
N ARG A 315 7.78 -27.21 21.02
CA ARG A 315 7.65 -27.26 19.54
C ARG A 315 8.62 -26.31 18.86
N LEU A 316 8.81 -25.09 19.34
CA LEU A 316 9.75 -24.13 18.75
C LEU A 316 11.19 -24.67 18.79
N HIS A 317 11.63 -25.26 19.91
CA HIS A 317 12.91 -25.96 20.00
C HIS A 317 12.97 -27.20 19.08
N GLY A 318 11.86 -27.95 18.96
CA GLY A 318 11.75 -29.10 18.05
C GLY A 318 11.92 -28.70 16.58
N VAL A 319 11.27 -27.61 16.15
CA VAL A 319 11.40 -27.01 14.82
C VAL A 319 12.83 -26.53 14.59
N PHE A 320 13.39 -25.73 15.49
CA PHE A 320 14.78 -25.24 15.39
C PHE A 320 15.80 -26.39 15.25
N LYS A 321 15.63 -27.47 16.02
CA LYS A 321 16.45 -28.68 15.92
C LYS A 321 16.29 -29.40 14.59
N ALA A 322 15.06 -29.53 14.07
CA ALA A 322 14.78 -30.14 12.77
C ALA A 322 15.38 -29.31 11.61
N MET A 323 15.37 -27.98 11.72
CA MET A 323 16.03 -27.09 10.76
C MET A 323 17.53 -27.35 10.65
N ASN A 324 18.19 -27.72 11.74
CA ASN A 324 19.61 -28.11 11.78
C ASN A 324 20.54 -27.08 11.11
N GLY A 325 20.23 -25.79 11.28
CA GLY A 325 20.98 -24.67 10.69
C GLY A 325 20.85 -24.49 9.17
N ARG A 326 20.00 -25.27 8.48
CA ARG A 326 19.82 -25.23 7.02
C ARG A 326 19.00 -24.01 6.55
N VAL A 327 18.17 -23.47 7.44
CA VAL A 327 17.24 -22.36 7.20
C VAL A 327 17.16 -21.47 8.45
N ARG A 328 16.65 -20.25 8.29
CA ARG A 328 16.51 -19.24 9.35
C ARG A 328 15.12 -19.28 9.99
N LEU A 329 15.05 -19.07 11.30
CA LEU A 329 13.81 -19.15 12.06
C LEU A 329 13.18 -17.77 12.21
N VAL A 330 11.87 -17.70 11.99
CA VAL A 330 11.06 -16.49 12.04
C VAL A 330 9.94 -16.67 13.06
N LEU A 331 9.53 -15.59 13.71
CA LEU A 331 8.36 -15.56 14.59
C LEU A 331 7.39 -14.47 14.12
N HIS A 332 6.14 -14.88 13.87
CA HIS A 332 5.03 -14.03 13.48
C HIS A 332 4.09 -13.73 14.66
N GLY A 333 3.14 -12.80 14.47
CA GLY A 333 2.04 -12.60 15.41
C GLY A 333 2.45 -12.05 16.78
N THR A 334 3.49 -11.21 16.85
CA THR A 334 4.11 -10.82 18.13
C THR A 334 3.53 -9.55 18.78
N ASN A 335 2.36 -9.07 18.35
CA ASN A 335 1.79 -7.79 18.79
C ASN A 335 1.59 -7.70 20.32
N ALA A 336 1.26 -8.82 20.98
CA ALA A 336 1.10 -8.89 22.44
C ALA A 336 2.26 -9.62 23.15
N CYS A 337 3.35 -9.94 22.44
CA CYS A 337 4.51 -10.59 23.04
C CYS A 337 5.32 -9.58 23.86
N ASP A 338 5.42 -9.80 25.17
CA ASP A 338 6.28 -8.98 26.01
C ASP A 338 7.78 -9.25 25.75
N ALA A 339 8.63 -8.39 26.31
CA ALA A 339 10.08 -8.48 26.15
C ALA A 339 10.67 -9.82 26.63
N SER A 340 10.06 -10.47 27.64
CA SER A 340 10.55 -11.75 28.17
C SER A 340 10.22 -12.91 27.21
N LEU A 341 9.01 -12.92 26.65
CA LEU A 341 8.61 -13.92 25.65
C LEU A 341 9.39 -13.75 24.33
N THR A 342 9.64 -12.50 23.92
CA THR A 342 10.48 -12.19 22.75
C THR A 342 11.93 -12.65 22.95
N GLN A 343 12.51 -12.40 24.13
CA GLN A 343 13.84 -12.92 24.48
C GLN A 343 13.89 -14.45 24.52
N ALA A 344 12.85 -15.12 25.03
CA ALA A 344 12.76 -16.57 25.03
C ALA A 344 12.71 -17.15 23.60
N GLY A 345 11.99 -16.51 22.68
CA GLY A 345 11.98 -16.86 21.26
C GLY A 345 13.37 -16.73 20.61
N ILE A 346 14.08 -15.63 20.86
CA ILE A 346 15.45 -15.43 20.37
C ILE A 346 16.41 -16.49 20.94
N GLN A 347 16.29 -16.83 22.23
CA GLN A 347 17.10 -17.89 22.85
C GLN A 347 16.79 -19.30 22.29
N ALA A 348 15.55 -19.54 21.86
CA ALA A 348 15.15 -20.76 21.15
C ALA A 348 15.60 -20.79 19.67
N GLY A 349 16.24 -19.72 19.18
CA GLY A 349 16.87 -19.66 17.86
C GLY A 349 16.17 -18.77 16.82
N VAL A 350 15.15 -17.99 17.21
CA VAL A 350 14.48 -17.02 16.31
C VAL A 350 15.46 -15.94 15.85
N THR A 351 15.45 -15.66 14.54
CA THR A 351 16.36 -14.71 13.87
C THR A 351 15.67 -13.56 13.13
N LYS A 352 14.36 -13.66 12.89
CA LYS A 352 13.49 -12.58 12.38
C LYS A 352 12.22 -12.55 13.23
N VAL A 353 11.74 -11.36 13.57
CA VAL A 353 10.50 -11.14 14.34
C VAL A 353 9.64 -10.16 13.54
N ASN A 354 8.43 -10.56 13.17
CA ASN A 354 7.51 -9.68 12.45
C ASN A 354 6.70 -8.85 13.46
N VAL A 355 6.64 -7.55 13.23
CA VAL A 355 5.94 -6.58 14.10
C VAL A 355 5.04 -5.71 13.23
N ASN A 356 3.76 -5.62 13.58
CA ASN A 356 2.76 -4.85 12.83
C ASN A 356 2.09 -3.80 13.72
N LYS A 357 1.01 -4.17 14.42
CA LYS A 357 0.16 -3.27 15.23
C LYS A 357 0.94 -2.39 16.22
N LEU A 358 1.99 -2.93 16.85
CA LEU A 358 2.86 -2.20 17.79
C LEU A 358 3.55 -0.96 17.18
N VAL A 359 3.71 -0.88 15.85
CA VAL A 359 4.29 0.28 15.15
C VAL A 359 3.21 1.23 14.64
N LEU A 360 1.98 0.73 14.42
CA LEU A 360 0.83 1.52 13.97
C LEU A 360 0.19 2.33 15.11
N ASP A 361 0.11 1.76 16.32
CA ASP A 361 -0.55 2.36 17.50
C ASP A 361 0.36 3.33 18.31
N CYS A 362 1.35 3.98 17.68
CA CYS A 362 2.44 4.76 18.32
C CYS A 362 2.32 6.29 18.26
#